data_AF-A0A087DDZ9-F1
#
_entry.id   AF-A0A087DDZ9-F1
#
_cell.length_a   1.000
_cell.length_b   1.000
_cell.length_c   1.000
_cell.angle_alpha   90.00
_cell.angle_beta   90.00
_cell.angle_gamma   90.00
#
_symmetry.space_group_name_H-M   'P 1'
#
loop_
_entity.id
_entity.type
_entity.pdbx_description
1 polymer ?
#
loop_
_entity_poly.entity_id
_entity_poly.type
_entity_poly.pdbx_seq_one_letter_code
_entity_poly.pdbx_strand_id
1 'polypeptide(L)'
;MFTRGLMKKTIAGVAAILAAGLVLAGCGAGGANGTADTAGESGSSSKSVVTVNNVEPAAGLIPSNTNDMAGWKVVTQLFEGLVTFSDTGELVYADAKSITPNDDASQYTITLRSGLKFSNGEKITAQTYAKSWSFAANAANGQMGAAIFATIKGYDGLQDEHGDKDAQLSGLEAVNDTTLKVTLAAPDSSFAYKVGDVAFLPLPDEAYKDIDQFGEQPIGNGPYKLDSWQHDHSIKLVPNPEYDGPRKAKNAGVTYTLYTNLDSAYADLVAGNLDVLDSIPSSALVTYRGEKAIQPFSKAGPGFKSFTIPQNLKHFTGEEGRLRRAAISMAINRNNIVEKVLRGTATAATDFTAPVIAGYAKDLDKDGVLGYSADQAKQLWAQADAINPWDGTFRLAYSTDSGSKQWVDAIVNSIKNVLGIDAQSYPFPTQKDFSGAVHDRTIDAAFVQGLQSDYPHPEGYLVQAYDSSAADGKGLNNGDYKSGEFDALIDQAARQTTLDGAVEYYHQAEQVLLKDLPVIPLWYGNVTAAAGKQVKNVSFNYMGLPEYQNLTK
;
A
#
# COMPACT_ATOMS: atom_id res chain seq x y z
N MET A 1 36.00 -19.89 28.02
CA MET A 1 36.71 -19.07 29.03
C MET A 1 35.65 -18.34 29.84
N PHE A 2 35.18 -18.83 30.99
CA PHE A 2 35.74 -18.65 32.36
C PHE A 2 36.37 -17.26 32.52
N THR A 3 35.87 -16.34 33.37
CA THR A 3 35.60 -16.40 34.82
C THR A 3 34.58 -15.30 35.23
N ARG A 4 33.52 -15.57 36.00
CA ARG A 4 33.38 -15.74 37.47
C ARG A 4 33.71 -14.49 38.31
N GLY A 5 32.67 -13.91 38.93
CA GLY A 5 32.74 -12.96 40.04
C GLY A 5 31.47 -13.05 40.89
N LEU A 6 31.55 -13.73 42.02
CA LEU A 6 30.47 -14.06 42.95
C LEU A 6 30.64 -13.19 44.21
N MET A 7 29.57 -12.54 44.69
CA MET A 7 29.44 -12.25 46.13
C MET A 7 27.96 -12.28 46.54
N LYS A 8 27.63 -13.30 47.35
CA LYS A 8 26.41 -13.42 48.14
C LYS A 8 26.58 -12.64 49.44
N LYS A 9 25.51 -12.01 49.95
CA LYS A 9 25.09 -12.13 51.36
C LYS A 9 23.56 -12.09 51.47
N THR A 10 23.08 -13.11 52.17
CA THR A 10 21.74 -13.40 52.69
C THR A 10 21.32 -12.44 53.81
N ILE A 11 20.00 -12.30 54.05
CA ILE A 11 19.32 -12.65 55.33
C ILE A 11 17.78 -12.57 55.17
N ALA A 12 17.13 -13.64 55.64
CA ALA A 12 15.76 -13.87 56.14
C ALA A 12 14.79 -12.67 56.23
N GLY A 13 13.47 -12.76 55.96
CA GLY A 13 12.52 -13.86 56.11
C GLY A 13 11.56 -13.54 57.26
N VAL A 14 10.25 -13.39 57.01
CA VAL A 14 9.10 -13.58 57.93
C VAL A 14 7.83 -13.74 57.07
N ALA A 15 6.96 -14.66 57.51
CA ALA A 15 5.76 -15.17 56.85
C ALA A 15 4.45 -14.72 57.55
N ALA A 16 3.32 -15.22 57.01
CA ALA A 16 1.93 -15.26 57.52
C ALA A 16 1.00 -14.13 57.03
N ILE A 17 0.04 -14.39 56.11
CA ILE A 17 -1.28 -15.07 56.25
C ILE A 17 -2.27 -14.29 57.12
N LEU A 18 -3.44 -13.95 56.52
CA LEU A 18 -4.81 -13.79 57.06
C LEU A 18 -5.55 -12.79 56.13
N ALA A 19 -6.83 -12.86 55.79
CA ALA A 19 -7.90 -13.86 55.78
C ALA A 19 -9.07 -13.21 55.00
N ALA A 20 -9.99 -14.05 54.52
CA ALA A 20 -11.17 -13.70 53.74
C ALA A 20 -12.17 -12.75 54.44
N GLY A 21 -12.98 -12.06 53.64
CA GLY A 21 -14.18 -11.35 54.06
C GLY A 21 -15.17 -11.18 52.91
N LEU A 22 -15.96 -12.21 52.64
CA LEU A 22 -17.24 -12.09 51.91
C LEU A 22 -18.26 -11.40 52.84
N VAL A 23 -18.99 -10.41 52.31
CA VAL A 23 -20.29 -10.01 52.85
C VAL A 23 -21.29 -9.94 51.70
N LEU A 24 -22.20 -10.92 51.66
CA LEU A 24 -23.51 -10.84 51.02
C LEU A 24 -24.51 -10.26 52.03
N ALA A 25 -25.28 -9.27 51.60
CA ALA A 25 -26.61 -8.90 52.12
C ALA A 25 -27.26 -8.02 51.04
N GLY A 26 -28.53 -8.13 50.65
CA GLY A 26 -29.65 -8.96 51.08
C GLY A 26 -30.88 -8.48 50.31
N CYS A 27 -31.79 -9.40 49.97
CA CYS A 27 -33.04 -9.14 49.26
C CYS A 27 -33.99 -8.20 50.03
N GLY A 28 -34.75 -7.40 49.28
CA GLY A 28 -35.98 -6.77 49.75
C GLY A 28 -37.07 -6.92 48.69
N ALA A 29 -38.05 -7.78 48.96
CA ALA A 29 -39.27 -7.95 48.17
C ALA A 29 -40.44 -7.23 48.86
N GLY A 30 -41.29 -6.55 48.08
CA GLY A 30 -42.53 -5.90 48.53
C GLY A 30 -43.41 -5.56 47.32
N GLY A 31 -44.57 -6.21 47.19
CA GLY A 31 -45.39 -6.25 45.97
C GLY A 31 -46.27 -5.02 45.69
N ALA A 32 -46.73 -4.90 44.43
CA ALA A 32 -48.14 -4.78 44.01
C ALA A 32 -48.30 -4.14 42.60
N ASN A 33 -49.00 -4.86 41.71
CA ASN A 33 -49.75 -4.47 40.51
C ASN A 33 -49.48 -3.13 39.79
N GLY A 34 -49.15 -3.22 38.50
CA GLY A 34 -49.31 -2.12 37.54
C GLY A 34 -48.88 -2.51 36.12
N THR A 35 -49.87 -2.86 35.30
CA THR A 35 -49.96 -2.67 33.83
C THR A 35 -48.71 -2.86 32.95
N ALA A 36 -48.84 -3.80 32.02
CA ALA A 36 -48.00 -3.94 30.84
C ALA A 36 -47.99 -2.64 30.01
N ASP A 37 -46.84 -1.98 29.96
CA ASP A 37 -46.46 -1.10 28.86
C ASP A 37 -45.29 -1.78 28.13
N THR A 38 -45.58 -2.23 26.92
CA THR A 38 -44.59 -2.59 25.90
C THR A 38 -43.80 -1.33 25.54
N ALA A 39 -42.72 -1.10 26.26
CA ALA A 39 -41.65 -0.21 25.82
C ALA A 39 -40.98 -0.88 24.61
N GLY A 40 -41.19 -0.30 23.43
CA GLY A 40 -40.45 -0.66 22.23
C GLY A 40 -38.96 -0.52 22.50
N GLU A 41 -38.21 -1.57 22.20
CA GLU A 41 -36.77 -1.51 22.03
C GLU A 41 -36.45 -0.58 20.85
N SER A 42 -36.35 0.72 21.11
CA SER A 42 -35.52 1.61 20.32
C SER A 42 -34.06 1.30 20.68
N GLY A 43 -33.57 0.18 20.15
CA GLY A 43 -32.16 -0.20 20.20
C GLY A 43 -31.32 0.81 19.43
N SER A 44 -31.02 1.95 20.03
CA SER A 44 -29.83 2.72 19.69
C SER A 44 -28.65 1.86 20.11
N SER A 45 -28.12 1.08 19.16
CA SER A 45 -26.84 0.41 19.36
C SER A 45 -25.81 1.50 19.68
N SER A 46 -25.40 1.62 20.94
CA SER A 46 -24.38 2.58 21.34
C SER A 46 -23.13 2.29 20.51
N LYS A 47 -22.74 3.23 19.64
CA LYS A 47 -21.51 3.11 18.86
C LYS A 47 -20.34 2.82 19.82
N SER A 48 -19.54 1.81 19.52
CA SER A 48 -18.40 1.42 20.37
C SER A 48 -17.08 1.93 19.79
N VAL A 49 -16.05 2.08 20.62
CA VAL A 49 -14.67 2.31 20.15
C VAL A 49 -14.07 0.99 19.67
N VAL A 50 -13.33 1.04 18.57
CA VAL A 50 -12.61 -0.11 17.97
C VAL A 50 -11.12 0.04 18.21
N THR A 51 -10.44 -1.00 18.72
CA THR A 51 -8.99 -1.06 18.92
C THR A 51 -8.33 -1.77 17.75
N VAL A 52 -7.32 -1.14 17.17
CA VAL A 52 -6.58 -1.67 16.02
C VAL A 52 -5.08 -1.59 16.29
N ASN A 53 -4.28 -2.45 15.65
CA ASN A 53 -2.82 -2.40 15.81
C ASN A 53 -2.23 -1.23 15.02
N ASN A 54 -1.15 -0.67 15.54
CA ASN A 54 -0.19 0.11 14.76
C ASN A 54 1.21 0.00 15.38
N VAL A 55 2.16 0.73 14.82
CA VAL A 55 3.44 1.06 15.46
C VAL A 55 3.53 2.58 15.60
N GLU A 56 4.51 3.09 16.33
CA GLU A 56 4.77 4.53 16.41
C GLU A 56 5.06 5.10 15.00
N PRO A 57 4.34 6.15 14.55
CA PRO A 57 4.67 6.88 13.32
C PRO A 57 6.12 7.37 13.32
N ALA A 58 6.79 7.37 12.16
CA ALA A 58 8.19 7.74 12.09
C ALA A 58 8.44 9.25 12.25
N ALA A 59 7.40 10.05 12.00
CA ALA A 59 7.39 11.51 12.10
C ALA A 59 6.01 12.02 12.55
N GLY A 60 5.89 13.33 12.75
CA GLY A 60 4.61 13.98 13.01
C GLY A 60 3.58 13.73 11.91
N LEU A 61 2.30 13.83 12.26
CA LEU A 61 1.14 13.50 11.41
C LEU A 61 0.83 14.62 10.38
N ILE A 62 1.83 14.94 9.55
CA ILE A 62 1.75 15.94 8.48
C ILE A 62 1.53 15.20 7.15
N PRO A 63 0.43 15.46 6.43
CA PRO A 63 0.12 14.75 5.19
C PRO A 63 1.26 14.69 4.17
N SER A 64 1.87 15.82 3.81
CA SER A 64 2.97 15.91 2.84
C SER A 64 4.31 15.36 3.33
N ASN A 65 4.44 15.07 4.63
CA ASN A 65 5.66 14.50 5.21
C ASN A 65 5.50 13.03 5.61
N THR A 66 4.33 12.43 5.39
CA THR A 66 4.04 11.05 5.77
C THR A 66 4.50 10.09 4.68
N ASN A 67 5.54 9.30 4.97
CA ASN A 67 6.09 8.30 4.05
C ASN A 67 6.12 6.88 4.62
N ASP A 68 5.59 6.69 5.83
CA ASP A 68 5.51 5.40 6.50
C ASP A 68 4.05 4.97 6.69
N MET A 69 3.83 3.65 6.71
CA MET A 69 2.48 3.10 6.77
C MET A 69 1.78 3.36 8.12
N ALA A 70 2.53 3.58 9.21
CA ALA A 70 1.95 3.82 10.53
C ALA A 70 1.37 5.23 10.63
N GLY A 71 2.10 6.24 10.13
CA GLY A 71 1.60 7.60 9.93
C GLY A 71 0.43 7.63 8.94
N TRP A 72 0.57 6.96 7.80
CA TRP A 72 -0.46 6.92 6.74
C TRP A 72 -1.81 6.42 7.26
N LYS A 73 -1.81 5.33 8.07
CA LYS A 73 -3.03 4.78 8.68
C LYS A 73 -3.79 5.80 9.52
N VAL A 74 -3.07 6.72 10.19
CA VAL A 74 -3.67 7.74 11.07
C VAL A 74 -4.06 8.97 10.27
N VAL A 75 -3.15 9.50 9.44
CA VAL A 75 -3.38 10.71 8.61
C VAL A 75 -4.61 10.55 7.72
N THR A 76 -4.80 9.39 7.10
CA THR A 76 -5.98 9.13 6.24
C THR A 76 -7.31 9.09 6.99
N GLN A 77 -7.30 8.97 8.32
CA GLN A 77 -8.51 9.11 9.14
C GLN A 77 -8.74 10.55 9.61
N LEU A 78 -7.67 11.33 9.75
CA LEU A 78 -7.70 12.73 10.20
C LEU A 78 -8.04 13.71 9.08
N PHE A 79 -7.70 13.37 7.85
CA PHE A 79 -7.87 14.21 6.67
C PHE A 79 -8.73 13.53 5.59
N GLU A 80 -9.31 14.35 4.72
CA GLU A 80 -10.01 13.94 3.51
C GLU A 80 -9.50 14.75 2.31
N GLY A 81 -9.29 14.06 1.19
CA GLY A 81 -8.79 14.67 -0.04
C GLY A 81 -9.91 15.04 -1.01
N LEU A 82 -9.51 15.42 -2.21
CA LEU A 82 -10.44 15.64 -3.31
C LEU A 82 -11.22 14.37 -3.67
N VAL A 83 -10.55 13.22 -3.56
CA VAL A 83 -11.07 11.88 -3.85
C VAL A 83 -10.67 10.90 -2.76
N THR A 84 -11.40 9.79 -2.69
CA THR A 84 -11.04 8.55 -1.99
C THR A 84 -11.27 7.40 -2.97
N PHE A 85 -10.95 6.17 -2.57
CA PHE A 85 -11.13 4.99 -3.42
C PHE A 85 -12.00 3.93 -2.76
N SER A 86 -12.70 3.13 -3.58
CA SER A 86 -13.39 1.93 -3.13
C SER A 86 -12.40 0.80 -2.77
N ASP A 87 -12.91 -0.35 -2.32
CA ASP A 87 -12.11 -1.56 -2.09
C ASP A 87 -11.58 -2.20 -3.40
N THR A 88 -12.19 -1.87 -4.53
CA THR A 88 -11.77 -2.26 -5.89
C THR A 88 -10.93 -1.20 -6.59
N GLY A 89 -10.58 -0.10 -5.90
CA GLY A 89 -9.76 0.97 -6.45
C GLY A 89 -10.51 1.98 -7.31
N GLU A 90 -11.85 1.93 -7.35
CA GLU A 90 -12.64 2.92 -8.10
C GLU A 90 -12.57 4.30 -7.42
N LEU A 91 -12.39 5.35 -8.22
CA LEU A 91 -12.36 6.73 -7.75
C LEU A 91 -13.74 7.16 -7.24
N VAL A 92 -13.77 7.65 -6.00
CA VAL A 92 -14.95 8.22 -5.34
C VAL A 92 -14.66 9.68 -5.00
N TYR A 93 -15.49 10.58 -5.49
CA TYR A 93 -15.38 11.99 -5.14
C TYR A 93 -15.64 12.22 -3.63
N ALA A 94 -14.70 12.91 -2.99
CA ALA A 94 -14.78 13.32 -1.59
C ALA A 94 -14.94 14.84 -1.53
N ASP A 95 -13.89 15.63 -1.30
CA ASP A 95 -14.03 17.10 -1.28
C ASP A 95 -14.26 17.71 -2.66
N ALA A 96 -13.87 17.02 -3.73
CA ALA A 96 -14.29 17.40 -5.07
C ALA A 96 -15.76 17.04 -5.31
N LYS A 97 -16.45 17.89 -6.06
CA LYS A 97 -17.70 17.58 -6.76
C LYS A 97 -17.41 16.94 -8.13
N SER A 98 -16.35 17.39 -8.80
CA SER A 98 -15.88 16.84 -10.09
C SER A 98 -14.43 17.19 -10.35
N ILE A 99 -13.75 16.32 -11.10
CA ILE A 99 -12.41 16.57 -11.67
C ILE A 99 -12.54 16.33 -13.18
N THR A 100 -12.43 17.39 -13.97
CA THR A 100 -12.70 17.34 -15.42
C THR A 100 -11.44 17.65 -16.21
N PRO A 101 -10.90 16.69 -16.99
CA PRO A 101 -9.78 16.96 -17.90
C PRO A 101 -10.23 17.82 -19.09
N ASN A 102 -9.28 18.50 -19.71
CA ASN A 102 -9.41 18.98 -21.09
C ASN A 102 -9.25 17.83 -22.09
N ASP A 103 -9.28 18.14 -23.40
CA ASP A 103 -9.33 17.13 -24.47
C ASP A 103 -8.14 16.15 -24.51
N ASP A 104 -7.00 16.49 -23.89
CA ASP A 104 -5.78 15.67 -23.91
C ASP A 104 -5.21 15.39 -22.51
N ALA A 105 -5.98 15.61 -21.44
CA ALA A 105 -5.56 15.40 -20.05
C ALA A 105 -4.29 16.18 -19.63
N SER A 106 -3.96 17.29 -20.29
CA SER A 106 -2.88 18.20 -19.85
C SER A 106 -3.36 19.28 -18.88
N GLN A 107 -4.67 19.48 -18.75
CA GLN A 107 -5.28 20.44 -17.83
C GLN A 107 -6.51 19.84 -17.17
N TYR A 108 -6.72 20.18 -15.90
CA TYR A 108 -7.86 19.72 -15.11
C TYR A 108 -8.58 20.89 -14.46
N THR A 109 -9.91 20.86 -14.49
CA THR A 109 -10.77 21.72 -13.68
C THR A 109 -11.34 20.92 -12.53
N ILE A 110 -10.94 21.25 -11.32
CA ILE A 110 -11.43 20.65 -10.07
C ILE A 110 -12.49 21.60 -9.51
N THR A 111 -13.72 21.09 -9.36
CA THR A 111 -14.80 21.79 -8.67
C THR A 111 -14.97 21.18 -7.28
N LEU A 112 -14.88 21.99 -6.23
CA LEU A 112 -15.07 21.55 -4.84
C LEU A 112 -16.55 21.47 -4.46
N ARG A 113 -16.87 20.61 -3.49
CA ARG A 113 -18.16 20.69 -2.78
C ARG A 113 -18.24 21.99 -1.98
N SER A 114 -19.46 22.47 -1.76
CA SER A 114 -19.69 23.66 -0.92
C SER A 114 -19.68 23.30 0.56
N GLY A 115 -19.22 24.24 1.40
CA GLY A 115 -19.34 24.12 2.86
C GLY A 115 -18.26 23.27 3.55
N LEU A 116 -17.21 22.91 2.83
CA LEU A 116 -16.07 22.16 3.37
C LEU A 116 -15.36 22.94 4.49
N LYS A 117 -15.00 22.23 5.55
CA LYS A 117 -14.31 22.79 6.71
C LYS A 117 -13.34 21.80 7.33
N PHE A 118 -12.29 22.35 7.93
CA PHE A 118 -11.48 21.65 8.91
C PHE A 118 -12.23 21.50 10.24
N SER A 119 -11.74 20.63 11.14
CA SER A 119 -12.36 20.35 12.45
C SER A 119 -12.34 21.55 13.42
N ASN A 120 -11.55 22.59 13.13
CA ASN A 120 -11.56 23.87 13.86
C ASN A 120 -12.59 24.87 13.29
N GLY A 121 -13.32 24.52 12.23
CA GLY A 121 -14.31 25.36 11.56
C GLY A 121 -13.77 26.27 10.45
N GLU A 122 -12.45 26.29 10.23
CA GLU A 122 -11.82 27.00 9.10
C GLU A 122 -12.32 26.43 7.77
N LYS A 123 -12.63 27.31 6.82
CA LYS A 123 -13.17 26.90 5.51
C LYS A 123 -12.08 26.33 4.62
N ILE A 124 -12.43 25.32 3.83
CA ILE A 124 -11.57 24.78 2.78
C ILE A 124 -12.03 25.34 1.44
N THR A 125 -11.10 25.94 0.69
CA THR A 125 -11.34 26.50 -0.64
C THR A 125 -10.31 25.99 -1.66
N ALA A 126 -10.48 26.37 -2.93
CA ALA A 126 -9.50 26.11 -3.97
C ALA A 126 -8.10 26.69 -3.62
N GLN A 127 -8.06 27.83 -2.92
CA GLN A 127 -6.82 28.44 -2.44
C GLN A 127 -6.15 27.58 -1.35
N THR A 128 -6.93 26.92 -0.48
CA THR A 128 -6.41 25.98 0.51
C THR A 128 -5.61 24.87 -0.17
N TYR A 129 -6.17 24.23 -1.21
CA TYR A 129 -5.47 23.20 -1.98
C TYR A 129 -4.25 23.75 -2.72
N ALA A 130 -4.39 24.88 -3.41
CA ALA A 130 -3.27 25.49 -4.13
C ALA A 130 -2.06 25.80 -3.22
N LYS A 131 -2.33 26.34 -2.02
CA LYS A 131 -1.32 26.62 -1.01
C LYS A 131 -0.69 25.35 -0.44
N SER A 132 -1.52 24.35 -0.11
CA SER A 132 -1.05 23.07 0.47
C SER A 132 -0.15 22.31 -0.50
N TRP A 133 -0.54 22.25 -1.78
CA TRP A 133 0.24 21.55 -2.81
C TRP A 133 1.55 22.28 -3.13
N SER A 134 1.51 23.62 -3.17
CA SER A 134 2.72 24.41 -3.36
C SER A 134 3.69 24.27 -2.18
N PHE A 135 3.17 24.26 -0.94
CA PHE A 135 3.97 24.01 0.25
C PHE A 135 4.64 22.63 0.18
N ALA A 136 3.87 21.60 -0.18
CA ALA A 136 4.35 20.22 -0.28
C ALA A 136 5.38 20.02 -1.40
N ALA A 137 5.20 20.68 -2.55
CA ALA A 137 6.09 20.55 -3.71
C ALA A 137 7.42 21.32 -3.57
N ASN A 138 7.49 22.30 -2.68
CA ASN A 138 8.62 23.21 -2.55
C ASN A 138 9.75 22.61 -1.70
N ALA A 139 10.93 22.44 -2.29
CA ALA A 139 12.08 21.85 -1.62
C ALA A 139 12.54 22.64 -0.40
N ALA A 140 12.33 23.97 -0.36
CA ALA A 140 12.62 24.82 0.80
C ALA A 140 11.79 24.46 2.05
N ASN A 141 10.69 23.71 1.87
CA ASN A 141 9.84 23.22 2.96
C ASN A 141 10.15 21.76 3.37
N GLY A 142 11.04 21.07 2.65
CA GLY A 142 11.61 19.78 3.06
C GLY A 142 10.61 18.63 3.21
N GLN A 143 9.50 18.65 2.47
CA GLN A 143 8.44 17.62 2.57
C GLN A 143 8.81 16.36 1.78
N MET A 144 8.74 15.20 2.43
CA MET A 144 9.11 13.92 1.79
C MET A 144 8.25 13.56 0.57
N GLY A 145 6.98 13.99 0.55
CA GLY A 145 6.03 13.75 -0.53
C GLY A 145 6.17 14.68 -1.73
N ALA A 146 7.19 15.54 -1.82
CA ALA A 146 7.31 16.55 -2.88
C ALA A 146 7.28 15.95 -4.31
N ALA A 147 7.93 14.80 -4.52
CA ALA A 147 8.13 14.23 -5.85
C ALA A 147 6.83 13.91 -6.61
N ILE A 148 5.72 13.63 -5.92
CA ILE A 148 4.44 13.32 -6.57
C ILE A 148 3.84 14.53 -7.32
N PHE A 149 4.29 15.75 -6.97
CA PHE A 149 3.87 16.99 -7.64
C PHE A 149 4.66 17.30 -8.91
N ALA A 150 5.65 16.47 -9.29
CA ALA A 150 6.48 16.69 -10.49
C ALA A 150 5.69 16.77 -11.79
N THR A 151 4.47 16.22 -11.83
CA THR A 151 3.57 16.31 -12.98
C THR A 151 2.91 17.69 -13.13
N ILE A 152 2.93 18.55 -12.11
CA ILE A 152 2.30 19.88 -12.14
C ILE A 152 3.27 20.92 -12.69
N LYS A 153 2.78 21.76 -13.61
CA LYS A 153 3.59 22.82 -14.22
C LYS A 153 4.18 23.76 -13.16
N GLY A 154 5.50 23.96 -13.22
CA GLY A 154 6.24 24.84 -12.32
C GLY A 154 6.93 24.13 -11.15
N TYR A 155 6.76 22.81 -11.01
CA TYR A 155 7.44 22.01 -9.99
C TYR A 155 8.96 22.23 -9.97
N ASP A 156 9.63 22.11 -11.12
CA ASP A 156 11.09 22.27 -11.25
C ASP A 156 11.58 23.63 -10.75
N GLY A 157 10.75 24.67 -10.84
CA GLY A 157 11.07 26.02 -10.36
C GLY A 157 11.07 26.16 -8.84
N LEU A 158 10.57 25.17 -8.10
CA LEU A 158 10.49 25.14 -6.64
C LEU A 158 11.50 24.18 -5.98
N GLN A 159 12.45 23.64 -6.76
CA GLN A 159 13.41 22.64 -6.27
C GLN A 159 14.71 23.25 -5.70
N ASP A 160 14.72 24.55 -5.41
CA ASP A 160 15.80 25.22 -4.68
C ASP A 160 15.53 25.16 -3.16
N GLU A 161 16.33 24.39 -2.43
CA GLU A 161 16.25 24.26 -0.96
C GLU A 161 16.47 25.59 -0.21
N HIS A 162 17.05 26.59 -0.87
CA HIS A 162 17.27 27.94 -0.34
C HIS A 162 16.33 28.98 -0.97
N GLY A 163 15.35 28.53 -1.75
CA GLY A 163 14.35 29.37 -2.39
C GLY A 163 13.34 29.97 -1.40
N ASP A 164 12.39 30.74 -1.96
CA ASP A 164 11.28 31.29 -1.20
C ASP A 164 10.32 30.17 -0.77
N LYS A 165 10.11 30.01 0.53
CA LYS A 165 9.21 28.99 1.12
C LYS A 165 7.74 29.18 0.76
N ASP A 166 7.36 30.41 0.41
CA ASP A 166 5.99 30.78 0.05
C ASP A 166 5.74 30.71 -1.47
N ALA A 167 6.74 30.37 -2.28
CA ALA A 167 6.61 30.24 -3.72
C ALA A 167 5.53 29.20 -4.10
N GLN A 168 4.77 29.50 -5.16
CA GLN A 168 3.61 28.73 -5.58
C GLN A 168 3.86 27.99 -6.90
N LEU A 169 3.24 26.82 -7.07
CA LEU A 169 3.22 26.10 -8.34
C LEU A 169 2.49 26.92 -9.40
N SER A 170 3.20 27.29 -10.47
CA SER A 170 2.64 28.11 -11.57
C SER A 170 1.47 27.47 -12.33
N GLY A 171 1.32 26.14 -12.22
CA GLY A 171 0.24 25.38 -12.81
C GLY A 171 -1.08 25.43 -12.04
N LEU A 172 -1.11 26.04 -10.84
CA LEU A 172 -2.30 26.10 -10.00
C LEU A 172 -2.96 27.48 -10.08
N GLU A 173 -4.24 27.51 -10.46
CA GLU A 173 -5.06 28.72 -10.52
C GLU A 173 -6.37 28.51 -9.76
N ALA A 174 -6.46 29.08 -8.55
CA ALA A 174 -7.71 29.10 -7.78
C ALA A 174 -8.63 30.22 -8.29
N VAL A 175 -9.47 29.90 -9.28
CA VAL A 175 -10.35 30.84 -9.99
C VAL A 175 -11.37 31.51 -9.05
N ASN A 176 -11.88 30.74 -8.10
CA ASN A 176 -12.77 31.17 -7.01
C ASN A 176 -12.72 30.13 -5.88
N ASP A 177 -13.44 30.35 -4.78
CA ASP A 177 -13.44 29.47 -3.61
C ASP A 177 -13.66 27.98 -3.90
N THR A 178 -14.36 27.64 -4.99
CA THR A 178 -14.76 26.27 -5.31
C THR A 178 -14.19 25.75 -6.63
N THR A 179 -13.32 26.50 -7.31
CA THR A 179 -12.78 26.10 -8.61
C THR A 179 -11.27 26.26 -8.64
N LEU A 180 -10.56 25.13 -8.73
CA LEU A 180 -9.12 25.05 -8.94
C LEU A 180 -8.86 24.54 -10.36
N LYS A 181 -8.13 25.31 -11.16
CA LYS A 181 -7.57 24.82 -12.41
C LYS A 181 -6.14 24.35 -12.17
N VAL A 182 -5.80 23.22 -12.78
CA VAL A 182 -4.48 22.61 -12.72
C VAL A 182 -3.96 22.45 -14.13
N THR A 183 -2.76 22.97 -14.39
CA THR A 183 -2.01 22.73 -15.62
C THR A 183 -0.85 21.79 -15.32
N LEU A 184 -0.75 20.71 -16.06
CA LEU A 184 0.31 19.71 -15.93
C LEU A 184 1.50 20.06 -16.83
N ALA A 185 2.66 19.51 -16.52
CA ALA A 185 3.88 19.62 -17.33
C ALA A 185 3.77 18.81 -18.63
N ALA A 186 3.00 17.71 -18.59
CA ALA A 186 2.64 16.86 -19.72
C ALA A 186 1.26 16.24 -19.49
N PRO A 187 0.57 15.73 -20.53
CA PRO A 187 -0.62 14.90 -20.38
C PRO A 187 -0.46 13.78 -19.35
N ASP A 188 -1.42 13.63 -18.44
CA ASP A 188 -1.43 12.55 -17.46
C ASP A 188 -2.85 12.17 -17.05
N SER A 189 -3.40 11.15 -17.71
CA SER A 189 -4.73 10.60 -17.44
C SER A 189 -4.91 10.07 -16.03
N SER A 190 -3.82 9.76 -15.31
CA SER A 190 -3.85 9.27 -13.94
C SER A 190 -3.95 10.38 -12.88
N PHE A 191 -3.87 11.67 -13.27
CA PHE A 191 -3.84 12.79 -12.32
C PHE A 191 -5.03 12.80 -11.34
N ALA A 192 -6.23 12.44 -11.81
CA ALA A 192 -7.42 12.36 -10.95
C ALA A 192 -7.29 11.29 -9.83
N TYR A 193 -6.45 10.27 -10.03
CA TYR A 193 -6.09 9.28 -9.00
C TYR A 193 -4.93 9.76 -8.13
N LYS A 194 -3.91 10.42 -8.71
CA LYS A 194 -2.76 10.97 -7.96
C LYS A 194 -3.18 11.95 -6.86
N VAL A 195 -4.21 12.77 -7.10
CA VAL A 195 -4.74 13.70 -6.08
C VAL A 195 -5.43 13.02 -4.88
N GLY A 196 -5.58 11.69 -4.90
CA GLY A 196 -6.00 10.89 -3.75
C GLY A 196 -4.86 10.47 -2.82
N ASP A 197 -3.61 10.75 -3.18
CA ASP A 197 -2.45 10.52 -2.32
C ASP A 197 -2.44 11.48 -1.12
N VAL A 198 -1.85 11.05 0.00
CA VAL A 198 -1.83 11.81 1.25
C VAL A 198 -1.10 13.14 1.12
N ALA A 199 -0.13 13.29 0.22
CA ALA A 199 0.57 14.55 0.03
C ALA A 199 -0.34 15.64 -0.53
N PHE A 200 -1.42 15.28 -1.25
CA PHE A 200 -2.40 16.23 -1.81
C PHE A 200 -3.47 16.68 -0.81
N LEU A 201 -3.46 16.19 0.42
CA LEU A 201 -4.44 16.56 1.43
C LEU A 201 -4.30 18.04 1.83
N PRO A 202 -5.42 18.74 2.12
CA PRO A 202 -5.39 20.15 2.44
C PRO A 202 -4.85 20.40 3.86
N LEU A 203 -4.12 21.49 4.04
CA LEU A 203 -3.64 21.97 5.34
C LEU A 203 -4.32 23.30 5.71
N PRO A 204 -4.73 23.50 6.98
CA PRO A 204 -5.25 24.76 7.47
C PRO A 204 -4.13 25.81 7.64
N ASP A 205 -4.49 27.09 7.74
CA ASP A 205 -3.53 28.17 7.90
C ASP A 205 -2.65 28.04 9.16
N GLU A 206 -3.17 27.39 10.21
CA GLU A 206 -2.43 27.10 11.44
C GLU A 206 -1.18 26.24 11.20
N ALA A 207 -1.23 25.33 10.20
CA ALA A 207 -0.13 24.40 9.91
C ALA A 207 1.16 25.13 9.51
N TYR A 208 1.06 26.27 8.83
CA TYR A 208 2.21 27.00 8.31
C TYR A 208 2.91 27.88 9.36
N LYS A 209 2.33 28.04 10.55
CA LYS A 209 2.95 28.83 11.64
C LYS A 209 4.06 28.04 12.32
N ASP A 210 3.81 26.75 12.54
CA ASP A 210 4.73 25.79 13.14
C ASP A 210 4.32 24.39 12.69
N ILE A 211 4.95 23.91 11.60
CA ILE A 211 4.56 22.64 10.96
C ILE A 211 4.88 21.44 11.84
N ASP A 212 5.94 21.52 12.64
CA ASP A 212 6.35 20.45 13.54
C ASP A 212 5.34 20.31 14.69
N GLN A 213 4.97 21.45 15.32
CA GLN A 213 3.93 21.45 16.36
C GLN A 213 2.56 21.06 15.81
N PHE A 214 2.25 21.40 14.56
CA PHE A 214 1.04 20.93 13.88
C PHE A 214 1.04 19.41 13.72
N GLY A 215 2.18 18.78 13.42
CA GLY A 215 2.31 17.33 13.30
C GLY A 215 1.95 16.56 14.57
N GLU A 216 2.12 17.17 15.74
CA GLU A 216 1.77 16.58 17.04
C GLU A 216 0.26 16.71 17.38
N GLN A 217 -0.39 17.76 16.85
CA GLN A 217 -1.81 18.05 17.07
C GLN A 217 -2.48 18.51 15.77
N PRO A 218 -2.53 17.64 14.74
CA PRO A 218 -3.04 18.00 13.43
C PRO A 218 -4.52 18.36 13.47
N ILE A 219 -4.86 19.42 12.74
CA ILE A 219 -6.24 19.83 12.47
C ILE A 219 -6.54 19.42 11.04
N GLY A 220 -7.38 18.40 10.88
CA GLY A 220 -7.79 17.90 9.58
C GLY A 220 -9.28 18.09 9.29
N ASN A 221 -9.72 17.53 8.17
CA ASN A 221 -11.08 17.59 7.64
C ASN A 221 -11.68 16.20 7.40
N GLY A 222 -11.05 15.16 7.94
CA GLY A 222 -11.41 13.76 7.74
C GLY A 222 -12.56 13.27 8.63
N PRO A 223 -12.90 11.96 8.53
CA PRO A 223 -13.99 11.34 9.29
C PRO A 223 -13.76 11.31 10.80
N TYR A 224 -12.51 11.42 11.23
CA TYR A 224 -12.12 11.53 12.63
C TYR A 224 -11.27 12.77 12.88
N LYS A 225 -11.15 13.15 14.15
CA LYS A 225 -10.17 14.10 14.65
C LYS A 225 -9.33 13.44 15.74
N LEU A 226 -8.12 13.95 15.93
CA LEU A 226 -7.23 13.47 16.98
C LEU A 226 -7.82 13.85 18.34
N ASP A 227 -7.95 12.88 19.23
CA ASP A 227 -8.27 13.09 20.64
C ASP A 227 -6.99 13.15 21.48
N SER A 228 -6.10 12.17 21.28
CA SER A 228 -4.79 12.16 21.93
C SER A 228 -3.79 11.26 21.21
N TRP A 229 -2.51 11.65 21.23
CA TRP A 229 -1.37 10.81 20.89
C TRP A 229 -0.49 10.67 22.14
N GLN A 230 -0.39 9.45 22.65
CA GLN A 230 0.55 9.08 23.69
C GLN A 230 1.64 8.26 23.01
N HIS A 231 2.79 8.90 22.73
CA HIS A 231 3.91 8.27 22.04
C HIS A 231 4.27 6.92 22.67
N ASP A 232 4.58 5.95 21.80
CA ASP A 232 4.94 4.58 22.14
C ASP A 232 3.84 3.78 22.85
N HIS A 233 2.61 4.31 22.95
CA HIS A 233 1.50 3.64 23.64
C HIS A 233 0.21 3.58 22.80
N SER A 234 -0.38 4.73 22.46
CA SER A 234 -1.66 4.75 21.74
C SER A 234 -1.96 6.07 21.03
N ILE A 235 -2.67 5.98 19.90
CA ILE A 235 -3.28 7.12 19.20
C ILE A 235 -4.80 6.94 19.23
N LYS A 236 -5.52 7.93 19.76
CA LYS A 236 -6.98 7.89 19.91
C LYS A 236 -7.62 8.91 18.98
N LEU A 237 -8.57 8.41 18.19
CA LEU A 237 -9.36 9.19 17.25
C LEU A 237 -10.83 9.16 17.65
N VAL A 238 -11.49 10.31 17.57
CA VAL A 238 -12.93 10.45 17.80
C VAL A 238 -13.63 11.00 16.55
N PRO A 239 -14.90 10.66 16.29
CA PRO A 239 -15.60 11.14 15.11
C PRO A 239 -15.55 12.66 14.98
N ASN A 240 -15.28 13.15 13.78
CA ASN A 240 -15.31 14.58 13.48
C ASN A 240 -16.77 15.01 13.20
N PRO A 241 -17.39 15.84 14.06
CA PRO A 241 -18.78 16.25 13.84
C PRO A 241 -18.97 17.17 12.63
N GLU A 242 -17.91 17.84 12.16
CA GLU A 242 -17.95 18.69 10.96
C GLU A 242 -17.83 17.87 9.66
N TYR A 243 -17.51 16.58 9.74
CA TYR A 243 -17.31 15.74 8.55
C TYR A 243 -18.63 15.34 7.90
N ASP A 244 -18.78 15.69 6.62
CA ASP A 244 -19.96 15.39 5.82
C ASP A 244 -19.71 14.48 4.61
N GLY A 245 -18.46 14.04 4.42
CA GLY A 245 -18.01 13.26 3.26
C GLY A 245 -18.46 11.80 3.23
N PRO A 246 -17.96 11.00 2.27
CA PRO A 246 -18.42 9.64 2.03
C PRO A 246 -18.02 8.62 3.12
N ARG A 247 -16.98 8.88 3.91
CA ARG A 247 -16.38 7.94 4.87
C ARG A 247 -16.87 8.13 6.31
N LYS A 248 -18.15 8.50 6.52
CA LYS A 248 -18.67 8.81 7.86
C LYS A 248 -18.47 7.66 8.86
N ALA A 249 -17.94 7.99 10.03
CA ALA A 249 -17.68 7.03 11.10
C ALA A 249 -18.97 6.33 11.60
N LYS A 250 -18.98 5.01 11.54
CA LYS A 250 -20.05 4.13 12.07
C LYS A 250 -19.78 3.66 13.50
N ASN A 251 -18.58 3.88 14.02
CA ASN A 251 -18.17 3.63 15.39
C ASN A 251 -18.00 4.94 16.19
N ALA A 252 -17.71 4.82 17.49
CA ALA A 252 -17.52 5.97 18.38
C ALA A 252 -16.08 6.47 18.44
N GLY A 253 -15.18 5.86 17.68
CA GLY A 253 -13.75 6.17 17.68
C GLY A 253 -12.90 4.96 17.33
N VAL A 254 -11.64 5.25 17.01
CA VAL A 254 -10.61 4.25 16.72
C VAL A 254 -9.45 4.49 17.67
N THR A 255 -8.97 3.44 18.33
CA THR A 255 -7.75 3.49 19.13
C THR A 255 -6.70 2.62 18.46
N TYR A 256 -5.66 3.24 17.93
CA TYR A 256 -4.46 2.54 17.49
C TYR A 256 -3.63 2.22 18.73
N THR A 257 -3.44 0.94 19.01
CA THR A 257 -2.53 0.46 20.05
C THR A 257 -1.16 0.24 19.42
N LEU A 258 -0.13 0.88 19.97
CA LEU A 258 1.20 0.92 19.38
C LEU A 258 2.01 -0.27 19.91
N TYR A 259 2.24 -1.25 19.05
CA TYR A 259 2.97 -2.46 19.37
C TYR A 259 4.41 -2.37 18.89
N THR A 260 5.34 -2.98 19.62
CA THR A 260 6.74 -3.15 19.18
C THR A 260 6.97 -4.43 18.37
N ASN A 261 6.00 -5.36 18.38
CA ASN A 261 6.05 -6.60 17.60
C ASN A 261 4.64 -7.16 17.34
N LEU A 262 4.45 -7.79 16.18
CA LEU A 262 3.17 -8.34 15.74
C LEU A 262 2.74 -9.61 16.52
N ASP A 263 3.67 -10.34 17.12
CA ASP A 263 3.34 -11.51 17.96
C ASP A 263 2.53 -11.11 19.19
N SER A 264 2.88 -9.98 19.82
CA SER A 264 2.14 -9.42 20.96
C SER A 264 0.76 -8.92 20.54
N ALA A 265 0.66 -8.24 19.38
CA ALA A 265 -0.62 -7.81 18.82
C ALA A 265 -1.53 -8.99 18.50
N TYR A 266 -0.97 -10.08 17.97
CA TYR A 266 -1.71 -11.32 17.71
C TYR A 266 -2.19 -12.00 18.99
N ALA A 267 -1.34 -12.06 20.02
CA ALA A 267 -1.74 -12.58 21.33
C ALA A 267 -2.89 -11.77 21.95
N ASP A 268 -2.83 -10.44 21.86
CA ASP A 268 -3.91 -9.56 22.32
C ASP A 268 -5.20 -9.75 21.52
N LEU A 269 -5.11 -9.93 20.20
CA LEU A 269 -6.28 -10.24 19.37
C LEU A 269 -6.94 -11.55 19.82
N VAL A 270 -6.15 -12.61 20.00
CA VAL A 270 -6.66 -13.92 20.42
C VAL A 270 -7.23 -13.87 21.84
N ALA A 271 -6.66 -13.06 22.72
CA ALA A 271 -7.16 -12.82 24.07
C ALA A 271 -8.41 -11.91 24.12
N GLY A 272 -8.74 -11.22 23.02
CA GLY A 272 -9.86 -10.27 22.94
C GLY A 272 -9.54 -8.86 23.45
N ASN A 273 -8.26 -8.52 23.63
CA ASN A 273 -7.79 -7.18 24.01
C ASN A 273 -7.63 -6.24 22.80
N LEU A 274 -7.44 -6.80 21.61
CA LEU A 274 -7.37 -6.10 20.33
C LEU A 274 -8.55 -6.53 19.45
N ASP A 275 -9.18 -5.59 18.73
CA ASP A 275 -10.31 -5.94 17.86
C ASP A 275 -9.89 -6.32 16.46
N VAL A 276 -8.93 -5.61 15.87
CA VAL A 276 -8.47 -5.87 14.50
C VAL A 276 -6.95 -5.84 14.45
N LEU A 277 -6.38 -6.88 13.85
CA LEU A 277 -4.98 -7.00 13.46
C LEU A 277 -4.89 -6.99 11.94
N ASP A 278 -4.30 -5.94 11.37
CA ASP A 278 -4.19 -5.76 9.92
C ASP A 278 -3.02 -6.52 9.25
N SER A 279 -2.18 -7.18 10.06
CA SER A 279 -1.06 -8.00 9.58
C SER A 279 -0.80 -9.20 10.51
N ILE A 280 -0.86 -10.41 9.97
CA ILE A 280 -0.57 -11.63 10.73
C ILE A 280 0.95 -11.85 10.84
N PRO A 281 1.51 -12.07 12.04
CA PRO A 281 2.94 -12.36 12.19
C PRO A 281 3.32 -13.68 11.50
N SER A 282 4.55 -13.78 11.00
CA SER A 282 5.04 -14.96 10.30
C SER A 282 4.94 -16.25 11.13
N SER A 283 5.04 -16.15 12.46
CA SER A 283 4.87 -17.25 13.43
C SER A 283 3.47 -17.87 13.40
N ALA A 284 2.44 -17.07 13.12
CA ALA A 284 1.03 -17.47 13.13
C ALA A 284 0.42 -17.59 11.73
N LEU A 285 1.15 -17.19 10.69
CA LEU A 285 0.65 -17.15 9.29
C LEU A 285 0.12 -18.50 8.80
N VAL A 286 0.65 -19.61 9.32
CA VAL A 286 0.20 -20.98 8.97
C VAL A 286 -1.02 -21.43 9.79
N THR A 287 -1.22 -20.89 10.99
CA THR A 287 -2.22 -21.39 11.95
C THR A 287 -3.42 -20.46 12.12
N TYR A 288 -3.30 -19.17 11.81
CA TYR A 288 -4.33 -18.16 12.14
C TYR A 288 -5.71 -18.45 11.53
N ARG A 289 -5.75 -19.11 10.36
CA ARG A 289 -7.02 -19.49 9.71
C ARG A 289 -7.81 -20.53 10.50
N GLY A 290 -7.15 -21.31 11.33
CA GLY A 290 -7.77 -22.31 12.21
C GLY A 290 -8.06 -21.82 13.63
N GLU A 291 -7.64 -20.59 13.95
CA GLU A 291 -7.83 -20.02 15.28
C GLU A 291 -9.32 -19.72 15.53
N LYS A 292 -9.88 -20.28 16.60
CA LYS A 292 -11.31 -20.22 16.91
C LYS A 292 -11.71 -18.90 17.57
N ALA A 293 -10.77 -18.16 18.16
CA ALA A 293 -11.05 -16.86 18.80
C ALA A 293 -11.31 -15.73 17.79
N ILE A 294 -10.84 -15.87 16.56
CA ILE A 294 -10.79 -14.79 15.56
C ILE A 294 -11.55 -15.14 14.28
N GLN A 295 -11.76 -14.12 13.46
CA GLN A 295 -12.21 -14.21 12.07
C GLN A 295 -10.99 -13.92 11.18
N PRO A 296 -10.50 -14.89 10.38
CA PRO A 296 -9.34 -14.69 9.51
C PRO A 296 -9.73 -14.07 8.16
N PHE A 297 -8.88 -13.20 7.64
CA PHE A 297 -8.99 -12.59 6.32
C PHE A 297 -7.74 -12.88 5.48
N SER A 298 -7.95 -13.13 4.19
CA SER A 298 -6.90 -13.32 3.19
C SER A 298 -7.46 -12.92 1.83
N LYS A 299 -7.11 -11.73 1.34
CA LYS A 299 -7.57 -11.20 0.05
C LYS A 299 -6.38 -10.69 -0.76
N ALA A 300 -6.43 -10.81 -2.08
CA ALA A 300 -5.40 -10.23 -2.93
C ALA A 300 -5.28 -8.73 -2.65
N GLY A 301 -4.06 -8.27 -2.39
CA GLY A 301 -3.75 -6.87 -2.17
C GLY A 301 -3.10 -6.22 -3.39
N PRO A 302 -2.65 -4.97 -3.25
CA PRO A 302 -1.97 -4.22 -4.31
C PRO A 302 -0.54 -4.70 -4.58
N GLY A 303 0.05 -5.52 -3.69
CA GLY A 303 1.44 -5.94 -3.82
C GLY A 303 1.65 -6.93 -4.96
N PHE A 304 2.20 -6.47 -6.09
CA PHE A 304 2.68 -7.30 -7.19
C PHE A 304 4.08 -7.85 -6.89
N LYS A 305 4.29 -9.16 -7.09
CA LYS A 305 5.61 -9.81 -6.99
C LYS A 305 6.01 -10.40 -8.33
N SER A 306 7.27 -10.18 -8.69
CA SER A 306 7.89 -10.67 -9.92
C SER A 306 9.38 -10.97 -9.66
N PHE A 307 10.09 -11.40 -10.69
CA PHE A 307 11.53 -11.20 -10.74
C PHE A 307 11.93 -10.63 -12.09
N THR A 308 12.95 -9.79 -12.06
CA THR A 308 13.50 -9.11 -13.22
C THR A 308 14.67 -9.90 -13.76
N ILE A 309 14.75 -10.03 -15.08
CA ILE A 309 15.94 -10.51 -15.76
C ILE A 309 16.53 -9.30 -16.52
N PRO A 310 17.70 -8.77 -16.10
CA PRO A 310 18.31 -7.60 -16.74
C PRO A 310 18.40 -7.75 -18.26
N GLN A 311 18.15 -6.67 -19.01
CA GLN A 311 18.22 -6.73 -20.49
C GLN A 311 19.62 -7.05 -21.00
N ASN A 312 20.66 -6.67 -20.26
CA ASN A 312 22.06 -6.92 -20.60
C ASN A 312 22.60 -8.25 -20.08
N LEU A 313 21.79 -9.06 -19.37
CA LEU A 313 22.26 -10.35 -18.84
C LEU A 313 22.63 -11.28 -20.00
N LYS A 314 23.80 -11.93 -19.92
CA LYS A 314 24.27 -12.87 -20.96
C LYS A 314 23.19 -13.89 -21.28
N HIS A 315 22.99 -14.18 -22.57
CA HIS A 315 21.93 -15.05 -23.12
C HIS A 315 20.50 -14.49 -23.07
N PHE A 316 20.27 -13.29 -22.52
CA PHE A 316 18.94 -12.70 -22.38
C PHE A 316 18.66 -11.50 -23.28
N THR A 317 19.39 -11.40 -24.40
CA THR A 317 19.25 -10.36 -25.43
C THR A 317 18.55 -10.88 -26.68
N GLY A 318 17.81 -10.01 -27.38
CA GLY A 318 17.17 -10.32 -28.65
C GLY A 318 16.22 -11.52 -28.59
N GLU A 319 16.13 -12.25 -29.72
CA GLU A 319 15.22 -13.39 -29.84
C GLU A 319 15.62 -14.57 -28.93
N GLU A 320 16.92 -14.79 -28.73
CA GLU A 320 17.41 -15.78 -27.76
C GLU A 320 16.82 -15.49 -26.37
N GLY A 321 16.97 -14.25 -25.90
CA GLY A 321 16.49 -13.84 -24.60
C GLY A 321 14.98 -13.94 -24.46
N ARG A 322 14.23 -13.54 -25.48
CA ARG A 322 12.77 -13.64 -25.50
C ARG A 322 12.30 -15.08 -25.32
N LEU A 323 12.89 -16.01 -26.07
CA LEU A 323 12.60 -17.44 -25.95
C LEU A 323 12.97 -17.99 -24.57
N ARG A 324 14.13 -17.61 -24.01
CA ARG A 324 14.54 -18.03 -22.66
C ARG A 324 13.63 -17.49 -21.56
N ARG A 325 13.19 -16.22 -21.65
CA ARG A 325 12.24 -15.60 -20.70
C ARG A 325 10.91 -16.34 -20.70
N ALA A 326 10.36 -16.62 -21.88
CA ALA A 326 9.13 -17.40 -22.03
C ALA A 326 9.28 -18.83 -21.48
N ALA A 327 10.39 -19.51 -21.80
CA ALA A 327 10.69 -20.84 -21.27
C ALA A 327 10.77 -20.86 -19.73
N ILE A 328 11.45 -19.88 -19.13
CA ILE A 328 11.54 -19.73 -17.68
C ILE A 328 10.17 -19.46 -17.07
N SER A 329 9.36 -18.57 -17.65
CA SER A 329 8.01 -18.29 -17.17
C SER A 329 7.14 -19.55 -17.15
N MET A 330 7.17 -20.33 -18.24
CA MET A 330 6.40 -21.57 -18.37
C MET A 330 6.94 -22.72 -17.51
N ALA A 331 8.20 -22.66 -17.07
CA ALA A 331 8.80 -23.62 -16.15
C ALA A 331 8.36 -23.42 -14.69
N ILE A 332 7.60 -22.37 -14.36
CA ILE A 332 7.20 -22.02 -13.00
C ILE A 332 5.72 -22.37 -12.79
N ASN A 333 5.44 -23.32 -11.89
CA ASN A 333 4.08 -23.62 -11.47
C ASN A 333 3.63 -22.69 -10.34
N ARG A 334 3.17 -21.49 -10.71
CA ARG A 334 2.72 -20.43 -9.79
C ARG A 334 1.65 -20.94 -8.81
N ASN A 335 0.63 -21.65 -9.31
CA ASN A 335 -0.45 -22.19 -8.48
C ASN A 335 0.08 -23.19 -7.43
N ASN A 336 0.96 -24.10 -7.83
CA ASN A 336 1.55 -25.07 -6.91
C ASN A 336 2.44 -24.38 -5.86
N ILE A 337 3.24 -23.37 -6.23
CA ILE A 337 4.04 -22.61 -5.27
C ILE A 337 3.14 -21.85 -4.29
N VAL A 338 2.10 -21.18 -4.80
CA VAL A 338 1.11 -20.47 -3.97
C VAL A 338 0.47 -21.42 -2.96
N GLU A 339 0.04 -22.60 -3.37
CA GLU A 339 -0.61 -23.57 -2.49
C GLU A 339 0.39 -24.24 -1.50
N LYS A 340 1.50 -24.77 -2.03
CA LYS A 340 2.41 -25.65 -1.28
C LYS A 340 3.55 -24.94 -0.57
N VAL A 341 3.89 -23.72 -0.95
CA VAL A 341 4.95 -22.94 -0.31
C VAL A 341 4.34 -21.74 0.42
N LEU A 342 3.51 -20.95 -0.25
CA LEU A 342 2.90 -19.74 0.31
C LEU A 342 1.58 -20.00 1.06
N ARG A 343 1.10 -21.26 1.13
CA ARG A 343 -0.11 -21.64 1.89
C ARG A 343 -1.36 -20.81 1.53
N GLY A 344 -1.44 -20.34 0.29
CA GLY A 344 -2.55 -19.52 -0.21
C GLY A 344 -2.58 -18.09 0.36
N THR A 345 -1.45 -17.54 0.81
CA THR A 345 -1.32 -16.11 1.17
C THR A 345 -0.89 -15.25 0.00
N ALA A 346 -1.07 -15.75 -1.23
CA ALA A 346 -0.85 -15.04 -2.47
C ALA A 346 -1.84 -15.55 -3.53
N THR A 347 -1.97 -14.82 -4.62
CA THR A 347 -2.81 -15.16 -5.77
C THR A 347 -1.95 -15.13 -7.03
N ALA A 348 -1.94 -16.18 -7.86
CA ALA A 348 -1.10 -16.23 -9.06
C ALA A 348 -1.37 -15.03 -9.98
N ALA A 349 -0.29 -14.43 -10.50
CA ALA A 349 -0.38 -13.25 -11.35
C ALA A 349 -0.92 -13.61 -12.74
N THR A 350 -1.81 -12.77 -13.27
CA THR A 350 -2.40 -12.89 -14.61
C THR A 350 -2.04 -11.71 -15.52
N ASP A 351 -1.49 -10.65 -14.95
CA ASP A 351 -1.08 -9.41 -15.61
C ASP A 351 0.09 -8.76 -14.85
N PHE A 352 0.44 -7.51 -15.20
CA PHE A 352 1.55 -6.75 -14.60
C PHE A 352 1.06 -5.67 -13.60
N THR A 353 -0.22 -5.71 -13.19
CA THR A 353 -0.83 -4.77 -12.24
C THR A 353 -1.16 -5.46 -10.91
N ALA A 354 -2.37 -5.30 -10.37
CA ALA A 354 -2.88 -6.02 -9.20
C ALA A 354 -4.42 -6.08 -9.17
N PRO A 355 -5.06 -7.08 -8.53
CA PRO A 355 -6.52 -7.27 -8.52
C PRO A 355 -7.37 -6.12 -7.97
N VAL A 356 -6.76 -5.20 -7.24
CA VAL A 356 -7.39 -4.02 -6.63
C VAL A 356 -7.29 -2.77 -7.50
N ILE A 357 -6.82 -2.91 -8.74
CA ILE A 357 -6.62 -1.81 -9.70
C ILE A 357 -7.73 -1.87 -10.75
N ALA A 358 -8.37 -0.72 -10.97
CA ALA A 358 -9.35 -0.57 -12.05
C ALA A 358 -8.60 -0.65 -13.40
N GLY A 359 -8.70 -1.79 -14.07
CA GLY A 359 -7.88 -2.16 -15.23
C GLY A 359 -7.23 -3.54 -15.11
N TYR A 360 -7.25 -4.16 -13.92
CA TYR A 360 -6.81 -5.55 -13.74
C TYR A 360 -7.50 -6.51 -14.70
N ALA A 361 -6.72 -7.37 -15.37
CA ALA A 361 -7.25 -8.33 -16.32
C ALA A 361 -6.78 -9.77 -16.05
N LYS A 362 -7.72 -10.71 -16.23
CA LYS A 362 -7.50 -12.14 -15.96
C LYS A 362 -7.11 -12.92 -17.21
N ASP A 363 -7.39 -12.38 -18.39
CA ASP A 363 -7.33 -13.08 -19.66
C ASP A 363 -6.50 -12.35 -20.72
N LEU A 364 -5.59 -11.45 -20.33
CA LEU A 364 -4.67 -10.79 -21.27
C LEU A 364 -3.67 -11.78 -21.89
N ASP A 365 -3.23 -12.78 -21.14
CA ASP A 365 -2.27 -13.80 -21.59
C ASP A 365 -2.91 -14.82 -22.55
N LYS A 366 -3.12 -14.41 -23.80
CA LYS A 366 -3.71 -15.26 -24.85
C LYS A 366 -2.78 -16.39 -25.28
N ASP A 367 -1.46 -16.20 -25.19
CA ASP A 367 -0.45 -17.20 -25.56
C ASP A 367 -0.12 -18.17 -24.42
N GLY A 368 -0.62 -17.91 -23.21
CA GLY A 368 -0.44 -18.76 -22.03
C GLY A 368 0.98 -18.75 -21.48
N VAL A 369 1.76 -17.69 -21.71
CA VAL A 369 3.17 -17.59 -21.32
C VAL A 369 3.38 -17.52 -19.80
N LEU A 370 2.37 -17.09 -19.04
CA LEU A 370 2.34 -17.15 -17.58
C LEU A 370 1.81 -18.50 -17.06
N GLY A 371 1.26 -19.33 -17.94
CA GLY A 371 0.82 -20.69 -17.65
C GLY A 371 1.99 -21.66 -17.48
N TYR A 372 1.83 -22.64 -16.59
CA TYR A 372 2.83 -23.70 -16.43
C TYR A 372 2.72 -24.74 -17.54
N SER A 373 3.81 -24.95 -18.27
CA SER A 373 3.91 -25.94 -19.35
C SER A 373 5.35 -26.42 -19.48
N ALA A 374 5.68 -27.54 -18.85
CA ALA A 374 7.04 -28.09 -18.88
C ALA A 374 7.51 -28.44 -20.30
N ASP A 375 6.60 -28.90 -21.16
CA ASP A 375 6.94 -29.31 -22.53
C ASP A 375 7.20 -28.10 -23.43
N GLN A 376 6.35 -27.06 -23.37
CA GLN A 376 6.59 -25.82 -24.11
C GLN A 376 7.83 -25.09 -23.59
N ALA A 377 8.07 -25.09 -22.28
CA ALA A 377 9.27 -24.51 -21.69
C ALA A 377 10.55 -25.15 -22.27
N LYS A 378 10.61 -26.50 -22.33
CA LYS A 378 11.73 -27.22 -22.95
C LYS A 378 11.86 -26.92 -24.43
N GLN A 379 10.74 -26.84 -25.16
CA GLN A 379 10.75 -26.56 -26.59
C GLN A 379 11.31 -25.16 -26.89
N LEU A 380 10.85 -24.14 -26.15
CA LEU A 380 11.32 -22.76 -26.30
C LEU A 380 12.80 -22.62 -25.90
N TRP A 381 13.23 -23.30 -24.84
CA TRP A 381 14.64 -23.33 -24.44
C TRP A 381 15.53 -23.97 -25.51
N ALA A 382 15.10 -25.08 -26.11
CA ALA A 382 15.82 -25.72 -27.21
C ALA A 382 15.90 -24.84 -28.47
N GLN A 383 14.86 -24.05 -28.77
CA GLN A 383 14.91 -23.05 -29.84
C GLN A 383 15.94 -21.95 -29.54
N ALA A 384 16.01 -21.47 -28.30
CA ALA A 384 17.03 -20.51 -27.89
C ALA A 384 18.45 -21.08 -28.01
N ASP A 385 18.66 -22.33 -27.57
CA ASP A 385 19.97 -23.00 -27.67
C ASP A 385 20.40 -23.24 -29.12
N ALA A 386 19.45 -23.34 -30.07
CA ALA A 386 19.76 -23.39 -31.50
C ALA A 386 20.26 -22.05 -32.06
N ILE A 387 19.93 -20.92 -31.43
CA ILE A 387 20.47 -19.59 -31.75
C ILE A 387 21.85 -19.42 -31.11
N ASN A 388 21.96 -19.72 -29.82
CA ASN A 388 23.17 -19.59 -29.04
C ASN A 388 23.13 -20.57 -27.85
N PRO A 389 23.94 -21.64 -27.85
CA PRO A 389 23.90 -22.68 -26.82
C PRO A 389 24.14 -22.13 -25.41
N TRP A 390 23.32 -22.54 -24.45
CA TRP A 390 23.50 -22.20 -23.04
C TRP A 390 24.81 -22.76 -22.47
N ASP A 391 25.60 -21.90 -21.83
CA ASP A 391 26.87 -22.28 -21.19
C ASP A 391 26.99 -21.84 -19.72
N GLY A 392 25.90 -21.31 -19.13
CA GLY A 392 25.94 -20.62 -17.85
C GLY A 392 25.17 -21.28 -16.70
N THR A 393 24.99 -20.50 -15.63
CA THR A 393 24.13 -20.83 -14.48
C THR A 393 23.08 -19.73 -14.33
N PHE A 394 21.80 -20.10 -14.28
CA PHE A 394 20.73 -19.16 -14.00
C PHE A 394 20.68 -18.86 -12.51
N ARG A 395 20.97 -17.62 -12.11
CA ARG A 395 20.93 -17.20 -10.70
C ARG A 395 19.73 -16.32 -10.44
N LEU A 396 19.01 -16.58 -9.35
CA LEU A 396 17.92 -15.73 -8.87
C LEU A 396 18.27 -15.13 -7.50
N ALA A 397 18.50 -13.82 -7.49
CA ALA A 397 18.93 -13.07 -6.33
C ALA A 397 17.77 -12.57 -5.45
N TYR A 398 18.00 -12.55 -4.14
CA TYR A 398 17.03 -12.10 -3.14
C TYR A 398 17.75 -11.74 -1.83
N SER A 399 17.11 -10.95 -0.98
CA SER A 399 17.58 -10.73 0.38
C SER A 399 17.11 -11.82 1.36
N THR A 400 17.99 -12.30 2.24
CA THR A 400 17.64 -13.34 3.23
C THR A 400 16.68 -12.88 4.34
N ASP A 401 16.62 -11.57 4.61
CA ASP A 401 15.70 -10.97 5.60
C ASP A 401 14.27 -10.72 5.06
N SER A 402 14.05 -10.90 3.75
CA SER A 402 12.76 -10.61 3.07
C SER A 402 11.70 -11.72 3.20
N GLY A 403 12.05 -12.88 3.78
CA GLY A 403 11.20 -14.07 3.76
C GLY A 403 11.13 -14.79 2.40
N SER A 404 11.92 -14.37 1.41
CA SER A 404 11.81 -14.86 0.03
C SER A 404 12.41 -16.25 -0.23
N LYS A 405 13.30 -16.71 0.65
CA LYS A 405 14.12 -17.90 0.44
C LYS A 405 13.34 -19.12 -0.04
N GLN A 406 12.25 -19.48 0.65
CA GLN A 406 11.55 -20.74 0.40
C GLN A 406 10.94 -20.80 -1.00
N TRP A 407 10.34 -19.70 -1.47
CA TRP A 407 9.73 -19.67 -2.79
C TRP A 407 10.76 -19.42 -3.90
N VAL A 408 11.86 -18.69 -3.64
CA VAL A 408 12.99 -18.59 -4.58
C VAL A 408 13.60 -19.97 -4.82
N ASP A 409 13.86 -20.73 -3.76
CA ASP A 409 14.39 -22.09 -3.86
C ASP A 409 13.44 -23.00 -4.64
N ALA A 410 12.12 -22.85 -4.47
CA ALA A 410 11.13 -23.59 -5.25
C ALA A 410 11.16 -23.24 -6.75
N ILE A 411 11.31 -21.95 -7.09
CA ILE A 411 11.42 -21.47 -8.48
C ILE A 411 12.69 -22.03 -9.14
N VAL A 412 13.87 -21.87 -8.53
CA VAL A 412 15.13 -22.33 -9.13
C VAL A 412 15.16 -23.86 -9.28
N ASN A 413 14.58 -24.61 -8.33
CA ASN A 413 14.42 -26.05 -8.46
C ASN A 413 13.47 -26.43 -9.61
N SER A 414 12.38 -25.68 -9.79
CA SER A 414 11.45 -25.91 -10.91
C SER A 414 12.16 -25.68 -12.26
N ILE A 415 12.86 -24.55 -12.40
CA ILE A 415 13.64 -24.20 -13.60
C ILE A 415 14.69 -25.29 -13.89
N LYS A 416 15.48 -25.67 -12.89
CA LYS A 416 16.50 -26.72 -12.99
C LYS A 416 15.91 -28.06 -13.49
N ASN A 417 14.82 -28.50 -12.88
CA ASN A 417 14.22 -29.80 -13.20
C ASN A 417 13.50 -29.82 -14.54
N VAL A 418 12.83 -28.72 -14.92
CA VAL A 418 12.08 -28.62 -16.18
C VAL A 418 13.02 -28.44 -17.37
N LEU A 419 13.99 -27.52 -17.26
CA LEU A 419 14.86 -27.15 -18.39
C LEU A 419 16.16 -27.97 -18.45
N GLY A 420 16.55 -28.64 -17.37
CA GLY A 420 17.79 -29.43 -17.32
C GLY A 420 19.06 -28.58 -17.28
N ILE A 421 18.96 -27.31 -16.88
CA ILE A 421 20.09 -26.37 -16.75
C ILE A 421 20.54 -26.24 -15.29
N ASP A 422 21.73 -25.68 -15.07
CA ASP A 422 22.11 -25.25 -13.73
C ASP A 422 21.34 -23.96 -13.36
N ALA A 423 20.63 -24.01 -12.23
CA ALA A 423 19.92 -22.88 -11.66
C ALA A 423 20.11 -22.86 -10.14
N GLN A 424 20.39 -21.67 -9.60
CA GLN A 424 20.81 -21.48 -8.20
C GLN A 424 20.19 -20.24 -7.58
N SER A 425 19.92 -20.29 -6.28
CA SER A 425 19.54 -19.09 -5.53
C SER A 425 20.79 -18.26 -5.19
N TYR A 426 20.66 -16.92 -5.23
CA TYR A 426 21.79 -15.99 -5.04
C TYR A 426 21.51 -15.02 -3.88
N PRO A 427 21.73 -15.44 -2.62
CA PRO A 427 21.31 -14.69 -1.45
C PRO A 427 22.21 -13.47 -1.19
N PHE A 428 21.57 -12.36 -0.84
CA PHE A 428 22.20 -11.19 -0.23
C PHE A 428 21.88 -11.18 1.28
N PRO A 429 22.84 -10.79 2.15
CA PRO A 429 22.61 -10.81 3.60
C PRO A 429 21.46 -9.90 4.04
N THR A 430 21.37 -8.68 3.48
CA THR A 430 20.38 -7.68 3.88
C THR A 430 19.65 -7.08 2.68
N GLN A 431 18.45 -6.54 2.93
CA GLN A 431 17.68 -5.85 1.89
C GLN A 431 18.43 -4.62 1.36
N LYS A 432 19.22 -3.95 2.21
CA LYS A 432 20.03 -2.80 1.81
C LYS A 432 21.12 -3.19 0.79
N ASP A 433 21.87 -4.26 1.07
CA ASP A 433 22.92 -4.73 0.17
C ASP A 433 22.33 -5.18 -1.17
N PHE A 434 21.19 -5.87 -1.12
CA PHE A 434 20.46 -6.32 -2.31
C PHE A 434 19.96 -5.14 -3.15
N SER A 435 19.24 -4.19 -2.54
CA SER A 435 18.72 -3.00 -3.24
C SER A 435 19.84 -2.12 -3.79
N GLY A 436 20.97 -1.98 -3.08
CA GLY A 436 22.15 -1.27 -3.59
C GLY A 436 22.73 -1.95 -4.83
N ALA A 437 22.88 -3.28 -4.80
CA ALA A 437 23.41 -4.02 -5.96
C ALA A 437 22.49 -3.94 -7.20
N VAL A 438 21.17 -3.96 -6.98
CA VAL A 438 20.17 -3.75 -8.04
C VAL A 438 20.21 -2.32 -8.57
N HIS A 439 20.17 -1.31 -7.69
CA HIS A 439 20.16 0.10 -8.07
C HIS A 439 21.43 0.47 -8.84
N ASP A 440 22.59 0.06 -8.35
CA ASP A 440 23.89 0.41 -8.94
C ASP A 440 24.26 -0.48 -10.14
N ARG A 441 23.34 -1.36 -10.58
CA ARG A 441 23.51 -2.28 -11.72
C ARG A 441 24.75 -3.18 -11.60
N THR A 442 25.13 -3.53 -10.37
CA THR A 442 26.27 -4.44 -10.10
C THR A 442 25.85 -5.91 -9.98
N ILE A 443 24.55 -6.17 -10.00
CA ILE A 443 23.97 -7.51 -9.92
C ILE A 443 24.04 -8.23 -11.29
N ASP A 444 24.85 -9.29 -11.36
CA ASP A 444 25.00 -10.14 -12.55
C ASP A 444 24.08 -11.38 -12.47
N ALA A 445 22.80 -11.16 -12.19
CA ALA A 445 21.82 -12.22 -12.01
C ALA A 445 20.40 -11.70 -12.26
N ALA A 446 19.45 -12.63 -12.48
CA ALA A 446 18.04 -12.28 -12.29
C ALA A 446 17.81 -11.98 -10.81
N PHE A 447 16.83 -11.13 -10.49
CA PHE A 447 16.60 -10.69 -9.12
C PHE A 447 15.13 -10.49 -8.80
N VAL A 448 14.75 -10.83 -7.57
CA VAL A 448 13.39 -10.64 -7.06
C VAL A 448 13.04 -9.15 -7.04
N GLN A 449 11.83 -8.82 -7.49
CA GLN A 449 11.29 -7.48 -7.42
C GLN A 449 9.84 -7.52 -6.94
N GLY A 450 9.40 -6.44 -6.33
CA GLY A 450 7.99 -6.22 -6.04
C GLY A 450 7.61 -4.79 -6.39
N LEU A 451 6.33 -4.59 -6.64
CA LEU A 451 5.77 -3.29 -6.91
C LEU A 451 4.44 -3.15 -6.18
N GLN A 452 4.15 -1.96 -5.73
CA GLN A 452 2.86 -1.55 -5.23
C GLN A 452 2.74 -0.08 -5.62
N SER A 453 1.63 0.28 -6.26
CA SER A 453 1.33 1.68 -6.55
C SER A 453 0.75 2.36 -5.32
N ASP A 454 1.05 3.64 -5.14
CA ASP A 454 0.52 4.48 -4.06
C ASP A 454 -0.93 4.93 -4.33
N TYR A 455 -1.40 4.79 -5.58
CA TYR A 455 -2.78 5.05 -6.02
C TYR A 455 -3.28 3.92 -6.93
N PRO A 456 -4.60 3.62 -6.96
CA PRO A 456 -5.13 2.45 -7.63
C PRO A 456 -5.34 2.65 -9.14
N HIS A 457 -4.27 2.93 -9.88
CA HIS A 457 -4.30 3.15 -11.34
C HIS A 457 -3.22 2.32 -12.07
N PRO A 458 -3.49 1.77 -13.28
CA PRO A 458 -2.51 0.95 -14.01
C PRO A 458 -1.19 1.67 -14.29
N GLU A 459 -1.23 2.98 -14.57
CA GLU A 459 -0.05 3.85 -14.76
C GLU A 459 1.01 3.65 -13.67
N GLY A 460 0.57 3.58 -12.41
CA GLY A 460 1.47 3.44 -11.27
C GLY A 460 2.14 2.08 -11.18
N TYR A 461 1.70 1.07 -11.94
CA TYR A 461 2.44 -0.19 -12.08
C TYR A 461 3.29 -0.21 -13.34
N LEU A 462 2.76 0.34 -14.44
CA LEU A 462 3.32 0.15 -15.76
C LEU A 462 4.44 1.14 -16.08
N VAL A 463 4.27 2.41 -15.73
CA VAL A 463 5.24 3.47 -16.11
C VAL A 463 6.53 3.32 -15.33
N GLN A 464 6.45 3.33 -13.99
CA GLN A 464 7.65 3.31 -13.15
C GLN A 464 8.51 2.04 -13.31
N ALA A 465 7.92 0.93 -13.75
CA ALA A 465 8.60 -0.35 -13.87
C ALA A 465 9.07 -0.70 -15.29
N TYR A 466 8.45 -0.15 -16.34
CA TYR A 466 8.71 -0.60 -17.72
C TYR A 466 8.91 0.52 -18.74
N ASP A 467 8.47 1.75 -18.46
CA ASP A 467 8.68 2.85 -19.40
C ASP A 467 10.18 3.15 -19.54
N SER A 468 10.62 3.43 -20.78
CA SER A 468 12.04 3.72 -21.05
C SER A 468 12.56 4.95 -20.29
N SER A 469 11.70 5.89 -19.91
CA SER A 469 12.09 7.07 -19.13
C SER A 469 12.52 6.72 -17.70
N ALA A 470 12.03 5.60 -17.16
CA ALA A 470 12.38 5.10 -15.82
C ALA A 470 13.61 4.18 -15.81
N ALA A 471 14.16 3.82 -16.98
CA ALA A 471 15.36 3.01 -17.12
C ALA A 471 16.65 3.79 -16.77
N ASP A 472 17.79 3.10 -16.81
CA ASP A 472 19.13 3.68 -16.62
C ASP A 472 19.31 4.36 -15.26
N GLY A 473 18.72 3.80 -14.21
CA GLY A 473 18.82 4.31 -12.84
C GLY A 473 17.91 5.52 -12.53
N LYS A 474 16.97 5.86 -13.41
CA LYS A 474 16.04 6.99 -13.21
C LYS A 474 14.76 6.63 -12.44
N GLY A 475 14.49 5.36 -12.22
CA GLY A 475 13.28 4.87 -11.57
C GLY A 475 13.33 3.38 -11.25
N LEU A 476 12.17 2.74 -11.14
CA LEU A 476 12.03 1.34 -10.73
C LEU A 476 12.13 0.32 -11.88
N ASN A 477 12.42 0.78 -13.10
CA ASN A 477 12.78 -0.06 -14.24
C ASN A 477 14.23 -0.57 -14.06
N ASN A 478 14.41 -1.42 -13.05
CA ASN A 478 15.72 -1.91 -12.61
C ASN A 478 16.38 -2.90 -13.58
N GLY A 479 15.60 -3.44 -14.52
CA GLY A 479 16.11 -4.32 -15.58
C GLY A 479 16.59 -3.57 -16.82
N ASP A 480 16.40 -2.24 -16.85
CA ASP A 480 16.66 -1.34 -17.97
C ASP A 480 15.96 -1.79 -19.27
N TYR A 481 14.71 -2.24 -19.15
CA TYR A 481 13.83 -2.55 -20.28
C TYR A 481 13.51 -1.27 -21.07
N LYS A 482 13.52 -1.37 -22.39
CA LYS A 482 13.18 -0.27 -23.31
C LYS A 482 12.43 -0.83 -24.50
N SER A 483 11.26 -0.27 -24.79
CA SER A 483 10.43 -0.67 -25.93
C SER A 483 9.64 0.51 -26.46
N GLY A 484 9.94 0.93 -27.70
CA GLY A 484 9.24 2.04 -28.33
C GLY A 484 7.75 1.75 -28.60
N GLU A 485 7.36 0.47 -28.72
CA GLU A 485 5.95 0.08 -28.84
C GLU A 485 5.22 0.27 -27.50
N PHE A 486 5.84 -0.17 -26.41
CA PHE A 486 5.30 0.03 -25.06
C PHE A 486 5.20 1.53 -24.72
N ASP A 487 6.28 2.28 -24.90
CA ASP A 487 6.33 3.72 -24.59
C ASP A 487 5.25 4.50 -25.38
N ALA A 488 5.05 4.17 -26.66
CA ALA A 488 4.02 4.81 -27.47
C ALA A 488 2.59 4.53 -26.97
N LEU A 489 2.32 3.33 -26.44
CA LEU A 489 1.03 2.97 -25.86
C LEU A 489 0.80 3.68 -24.53
N ILE A 490 1.84 3.80 -23.69
CA ILE A 490 1.80 4.61 -22.46
C ILE A 490 1.50 6.07 -22.79
N ASP A 491 2.14 6.65 -23.81
CA ASP A 491 1.87 8.02 -24.27
C ASP A 491 0.41 8.21 -24.74
N GLN A 492 -0.18 7.21 -25.41
CA GLN A 492 -1.59 7.26 -25.79
C GLN A 492 -2.51 7.16 -24.57
N ALA A 493 -2.20 6.28 -23.62
CA ALA A 493 -2.94 6.11 -22.38
C ALA A 493 -2.94 7.41 -21.55
N ALA A 494 -1.79 8.10 -21.47
CA ALA A 494 -1.62 9.33 -20.72
C ALA A 494 -2.47 10.50 -21.25
N ARG A 495 -2.90 10.46 -22.52
CA ARG A 495 -3.73 11.50 -23.16
C ARG A 495 -5.23 11.21 -23.08
N GLN A 496 -5.63 10.09 -22.48
CA GLN A 496 -7.04 9.75 -22.36
C GLN A 496 -7.74 10.55 -21.26
N THR A 497 -9.02 10.84 -21.48
CA THR A 497 -9.84 11.65 -20.56
C THR A 497 -10.76 10.81 -19.69
N THR A 498 -10.80 9.49 -19.90
CA THR A 498 -11.53 8.52 -19.10
C THR A 498 -10.63 7.35 -18.74
N LEU A 499 -10.90 6.72 -17.59
CA LEU A 499 -10.17 5.53 -17.17
C LEU A 499 -10.32 4.39 -18.20
N ASP A 500 -11.54 4.09 -18.66
CA ASP A 500 -11.77 3.01 -19.63
C ASP A 500 -10.98 3.22 -20.93
N GLY A 501 -10.90 4.47 -21.40
CA GLY A 501 -10.09 4.81 -22.57
C GLY A 501 -8.60 4.56 -22.32
N ALA A 502 -8.09 4.91 -21.14
CA ALA A 502 -6.69 4.67 -20.76
C ALA A 502 -6.40 3.16 -20.61
N VAL A 503 -7.32 2.41 -20.00
CA VAL A 503 -7.20 0.96 -19.76
C VAL A 503 -7.05 0.18 -21.06
N GLU A 504 -7.74 0.55 -22.13
CA GLU A 504 -7.58 -0.09 -23.44
C GLU A 504 -6.13 -0.04 -23.94
N TYR A 505 -5.47 1.12 -23.81
CA TYR A 505 -4.05 1.26 -24.17
C TYR A 505 -3.12 0.56 -23.18
N TYR A 506 -3.44 0.56 -21.88
CA TYR A 506 -2.67 -0.19 -20.89
C TYR A 506 -2.71 -1.69 -21.14
N HIS A 507 -3.86 -2.25 -21.52
CA HIS A 507 -3.98 -3.67 -21.90
C HIS A 507 -3.14 -4.01 -23.12
N GLN A 508 -3.11 -3.14 -24.13
CA GLN A 508 -2.22 -3.30 -25.28
C GLN A 508 -0.74 -3.23 -24.84
N ALA A 509 -0.39 -2.31 -23.94
CA ALA A 509 0.97 -2.19 -23.42
C ALA A 509 1.38 -3.46 -22.63
N GLU A 510 0.48 -4.02 -21.82
CA GLU A 510 0.70 -5.29 -21.12
C GLU A 510 0.85 -6.48 -22.07
N GLN A 511 0.19 -6.48 -23.24
CA GLN A 511 0.42 -7.50 -24.28
C GLN A 511 1.84 -7.43 -24.85
N VAL A 512 2.42 -6.23 -24.99
CA VAL A 512 3.84 -6.08 -25.33
C VAL A 512 4.71 -6.69 -24.23
N LEU A 513 4.39 -6.44 -22.96
CA LEU A 513 5.13 -7.03 -21.83
C LEU A 513 4.99 -8.56 -21.74
N LEU A 514 3.82 -9.12 -22.08
CA LEU A 514 3.62 -10.58 -22.15
C LEU A 514 4.49 -11.22 -23.24
N LYS A 515 4.72 -10.51 -24.35
CA LYS A 515 5.59 -10.96 -25.44
C LYS A 515 7.08 -10.86 -25.08
N ASP A 516 7.48 -9.77 -24.43
CA ASP A 516 8.88 -9.44 -24.16
C ASP A 516 9.40 -10.03 -22.85
N LEU A 517 8.52 -10.15 -21.85
CA LEU A 517 8.81 -10.62 -20.48
C LEU A 517 10.06 -9.97 -19.85
N PRO A 518 10.15 -8.63 -19.78
CA PRO A 518 11.27 -7.96 -19.09
C PRO A 518 11.34 -8.37 -17.62
N VAL A 519 10.18 -8.66 -17.03
CA VAL A 519 10.02 -9.33 -15.74
C VAL A 519 9.17 -10.59 -15.92
N ILE A 520 9.29 -11.50 -14.96
CA ILE A 520 8.45 -12.70 -14.88
C ILE A 520 7.43 -12.47 -13.75
N PRO A 521 6.16 -12.16 -14.06
CA PRO A 521 5.09 -12.06 -13.05
C PRO A 521 5.00 -13.33 -12.22
N LEU A 522 4.82 -13.23 -10.91
CA LEU A 522 4.69 -14.40 -10.02
C LEU A 522 3.29 -14.46 -9.39
N TRP A 523 3.00 -13.49 -8.53
CA TRP A 523 1.75 -13.44 -7.77
C TRP A 523 1.48 -12.05 -7.19
N TYR A 524 0.23 -11.81 -6.85
CA TYR A 524 -0.20 -10.74 -5.97
C TYR A 524 -0.12 -11.23 -4.52
N GLY A 525 0.55 -10.48 -3.66
CA GLY A 525 0.56 -10.73 -2.22
C GLY A 525 -0.82 -10.52 -1.63
N ASN A 526 -1.30 -11.48 -0.84
CA ASN A 526 -2.56 -11.28 -0.14
C ASN A 526 -2.32 -10.45 1.13
N VAL A 527 -3.24 -9.53 1.39
CA VAL A 527 -3.47 -8.96 2.70
C VAL A 527 -3.87 -10.08 3.63
N THR A 528 -3.16 -10.24 4.75
CA THR A 528 -3.50 -11.20 5.80
C THR A 528 -3.80 -10.45 7.08
N ALA A 529 -5.03 -10.57 7.54
CA ALA A 529 -5.53 -9.85 8.70
C ALA A 529 -6.46 -10.74 9.50
N ALA A 530 -6.79 -10.34 10.72
CA ALA A 530 -7.80 -10.99 11.52
C ALA A 530 -8.53 -10.00 12.42
N ALA A 531 -9.78 -10.33 12.75
CA ALA A 531 -10.58 -9.55 13.69
C ALA A 531 -11.16 -10.44 14.78
N GLY A 532 -11.43 -9.87 15.95
CA GLY A 532 -12.21 -10.53 16.99
C GLY A 532 -13.61 -10.85 16.49
N LYS A 533 -14.22 -11.93 16.99
CA LYS A 533 -15.55 -12.38 16.54
C LYS A 533 -16.68 -11.38 16.74
N GLN A 534 -16.51 -10.46 17.69
CA GLN A 534 -17.43 -9.36 17.97
C GLN A 534 -17.44 -8.29 16.88
N VAL A 535 -16.37 -8.18 16.10
CA VAL A 535 -16.25 -7.14 15.07
C VAL A 535 -17.09 -7.51 13.86
N LYS A 536 -17.83 -6.52 13.35
CA LYS A 536 -18.68 -6.62 12.17
C LYS A 536 -18.24 -5.59 11.13
N ASN A 537 -18.62 -5.84 9.88
CA ASN A 537 -18.33 -4.98 8.73
C ASN A 537 -16.83 -4.79 8.49
N VAL A 538 -16.04 -5.86 8.66
CA VAL A 538 -14.62 -5.86 8.34
C VAL A 538 -14.46 -5.94 6.81
N SER A 539 -14.07 -4.83 6.23
CA SER A 539 -13.68 -4.67 4.82
C SER A 539 -12.29 -4.03 4.76
N PHE A 540 -11.64 -4.14 3.60
CA PHE A 540 -10.30 -3.62 3.37
C PHE A 540 -10.33 -2.68 2.17
N ASN A 541 -9.65 -1.56 2.25
CA ASN A 541 -9.49 -0.62 1.14
C ASN A 541 -8.51 -1.18 0.08
N TYR A 542 -8.29 -0.43 -1.01
CA TYR A 542 -7.37 -0.81 -2.08
C TYR A 542 -5.91 -1.04 -1.60
N MET A 543 -5.48 -0.39 -0.51
CA MET A 543 -4.16 -0.60 0.10
C MET A 543 -4.08 -1.87 0.95
N GLY A 544 -5.21 -2.55 1.14
CA GLY A 544 -5.29 -3.72 1.99
C GLY A 544 -5.40 -3.42 3.48
N LEU A 545 -5.81 -2.20 3.85
CA LEU A 545 -6.00 -1.80 5.24
C LEU A 545 -7.48 -1.82 5.62
N PRO A 546 -7.82 -2.11 6.89
CA PRO A 546 -9.21 -2.06 7.33
C PRO A 546 -9.87 -0.71 7.02
N GLU A 547 -11.12 -0.73 6.55
CA GLU A 547 -11.92 0.48 6.47
C GLU A 547 -12.40 0.87 7.88
N TYR A 548 -11.53 1.55 8.63
CA TYR A 548 -11.72 1.85 10.05
C TYR A 548 -13.07 2.52 10.37
N GLN A 549 -13.55 3.39 9.48
CA GLN A 549 -14.84 4.08 9.57
C GLN A 549 -16.04 3.13 9.54
N ASN A 550 -15.91 1.98 8.89
CA ASN A 550 -16.99 1.00 8.70
C ASN A 550 -17.07 -0.04 9.82
N LEU A 551 -15.99 -0.22 10.59
CA LEU A 551 -15.92 -1.21 11.67
C LEU A 551 -16.95 -0.92 12.77
N THR A 552 -17.61 -1.97 13.25
CA THR A 552 -18.62 -1.91 14.32
C THR A 552 -18.50 -3.12 15.26
N LYS A 553 -19.12 -3.05 16.44
CA LYS A 553 -19.21 -4.14 17.42
C LYS A 553 -20.66 -4.45 17.74
#